data_AF-E9HWG3-F1
#
_entry.id   AF-E9HWG3-F1
#
_cell.length_a   1.000
_cell.length_b   1.000
_cell.length_c   1.000
_cell.angle_alpha   90.00
_cell.angle_beta   90.00
_cell.angle_gamma   90.00
#
_symmetry.space_group_name_H-M   'P 1'
#
loop_
_entity.id
_entity.type
_entity.pdbx_description
1 polymer ?
#
loop_
_entity_poly.entity_id
_entity_poly.type
_entity_poly.pdbx_seq_one_letter_code
_entity_poly.pdbx_strand_id
1 'polypeptide(L)'
;MPKPSGSRFLLYIDSSGQTSLENMTHQFRVDTDRAVQFISIDGRAITDTVLDGIFTREKDAENNAVKLSFVICDAVRCNGQDITKMNVFQHIAFVKENVMEPRLEALKKQTKSIKNEIFNLDIVECLDLF
;
A
#
# COMPACT_ATOMS: atom_id res chain seq x y z
N MET A 1 -2.70 -16.36 -5.48
CA MET A 1 -3.68 -15.52 -6.19
C MET A 1 -3.28 -15.35 -7.67
N PRO A 2 -4.24 -15.16 -8.59
CA PRO A 2 -3.91 -14.69 -9.95
C PRO A 2 -3.20 -13.33 -9.88
N LYS A 3 -2.32 -13.06 -10.85
CA LYS A 3 -1.61 -11.78 -10.94
C LYS A 3 -2.63 -10.63 -11.00
N PRO A 4 -2.52 -9.59 -10.15
CA PRO A 4 -3.42 -8.46 -10.21
C PRO A 4 -3.37 -7.82 -11.60
N SER A 5 -4.54 -7.45 -12.13
CA SER A 5 -4.68 -6.83 -13.45
C SER A 5 -5.15 -5.39 -13.29
N GLY A 6 -4.46 -4.46 -13.97
CA GLY A 6 -4.73 -3.04 -13.84
C GLY A 6 -3.52 -2.17 -14.18
N SER A 7 -3.58 -0.91 -13.79
CA SER A 7 -2.52 0.06 -14.03
C SER A 7 -1.46 -0.02 -12.93
N ARG A 8 -0.19 -0.14 -13.32
CA ARG A 8 0.95 -0.13 -12.39
C ARG A 8 1.32 1.30 -11.99
N PHE A 9 1.58 1.49 -10.71
CA PHE A 9 2.02 2.75 -10.13
C PHE A 9 3.07 2.50 -9.05
N LEU A 10 4.01 3.43 -8.94
CA LEU A 10 4.77 3.62 -7.71
C LEU A 10 3.99 4.54 -6.78
N LEU A 11 3.90 4.17 -5.50
CA LEU A 11 3.35 4.99 -4.44
C LEU A 11 4.50 5.48 -3.57
N TYR A 12 4.64 6.80 -3.49
CA TYR A 12 5.63 7.47 -2.68
C TYR A 12 4.97 8.10 -1.46
N ILE A 13 5.63 7.99 -0.33
CA ILE A 13 5.34 8.77 0.87
C ILE A 13 6.62 9.53 1.19
N ASP A 14 6.57 10.86 1.14
CA ASP A 14 7.74 11.69 1.43
C ASP A 14 7.96 11.86 2.94
N SER A 15 9.01 12.59 3.31
CA SER A 15 9.38 12.87 4.70
C SER A 15 8.32 13.65 5.49
N SER A 16 7.36 14.30 4.80
CA SER A 16 6.23 15.01 5.41
C SER A 16 4.99 14.13 5.58
N GLY A 17 5.03 12.90 5.07
CA GLY A 17 3.87 12.00 5.03
C GLY A 17 2.94 12.24 3.83
N GLN A 18 3.34 13.06 2.85
CA GLN A 18 2.53 13.31 1.67
C GLN A 18 2.61 12.14 0.71
N THR A 19 1.45 11.59 0.34
CA THR A 19 1.35 10.51 -0.64
C THR A 19 1.30 11.05 -2.06
N SER A 20 2.10 10.48 -2.96
CA SER A 20 2.01 10.69 -4.40
C SER A 20 2.07 9.36 -5.15
N LEU A 21 1.49 9.34 -6.35
CA LEU A 21 1.44 8.19 -7.24
C LEU A 21 2.14 8.54 -8.54
N GLU A 22 2.96 7.66 -9.07
CA GLU A 22 3.64 7.84 -10.35
C GLU A 22 3.40 6.63 -11.24
N ASN A 23 3.11 6.89 -12.52
CA ASN A 23 3.21 5.88 -13.56
C ASN A 23 4.20 6.36 -14.64
N MET A 24 4.36 5.58 -15.71
CA MET A 24 5.30 5.85 -16.81
C MET A 24 5.23 7.25 -17.44
N THR A 25 4.15 8.01 -17.22
CA THR A 25 3.87 9.26 -17.95
C THR A 25 3.39 10.40 -17.06
N HIS A 26 2.97 10.13 -15.83
CA HIS A 26 2.30 11.10 -14.97
C HIS A 26 2.64 10.89 -13.50
N GLN A 27 2.66 12.00 -12.77
CA GLN A 27 2.73 12.03 -11.32
C GLN A 27 1.46 12.69 -10.77
N PHE A 28 0.89 12.10 -9.72
CA PHE A 28 -0.35 12.53 -9.08
C PHE A 28 -0.09 12.74 -7.59
N ARG A 29 -0.50 13.88 -7.06
CA ARG A 29 -0.53 14.10 -5.61
C ARG A 29 -1.87 13.66 -5.06
N VAL A 30 -1.87 12.87 -3.99
CA VAL A 30 -3.10 12.44 -3.32
C VAL A 30 -3.49 13.51 -2.29
N ASP A 31 -4.78 13.85 -2.24
CA ASP A 31 -5.32 14.72 -1.20
C ASP A 31 -5.08 14.10 0.19
N THR A 32 -4.39 14.81 1.08
CA THR A 32 -3.96 14.32 2.39
C THR A 32 -5.13 13.86 3.24
N ASP A 33 -6.28 14.53 3.15
CA ASP A 33 -7.48 14.19 3.94
C ASP A 33 -8.11 12.86 3.50
N ARG A 34 -7.77 12.41 2.28
CA ARG A 34 -8.29 11.19 1.66
C ARG A 34 -7.20 10.16 1.38
N ALA A 35 -5.96 10.44 1.79
CA ALA A 35 -4.83 9.55 1.58
C ALA A 35 -4.96 8.30 2.46
N VAL A 36 -4.51 7.16 1.94
CA VAL A 36 -4.34 5.95 2.74
C VAL A 36 -3.34 6.23 3.85
N GLN A 37 -3.71 5.85 5.08
CA GLN A 37 -2.87 6.07 6.25
C GLN A 37 -1.90 4.90 6.45
N PHE A 38 -0.60 5.18 6.35
CA PHE A 38 0.45 4.20 6.60
C PHE A 38 1.03 4.42 7.99
N ILE A 39 1.05 3.36 8.80
CA ILE A 39 1.37 3.44 10.23
C ILE A 39 2.33 2.32 10.56
N SER A 40 3.39 2.63 11.30
CA SER A 40 4.39 1.68 11.77
C SER A 40 3.97 0.99 13.05
N ILE A 41 4.72 -0.05 13.43
CA ILE A 41 4.48 -0.86 14.64
C ILE A 41 4.44 -0.04 15.94
N ASP A 42 5.16 1.07 16.01
CA ASP A 42 5.18 2.01 17.14
C ASP A 42 4.03 3.04 17.12
N GLY A 43 3.13 2.95 16.14
CA GLY A 43 1.97 3.82 15.98
C GLY A 43 2.25 5.15 15.30
N ARG A 44 3.47 5.38 14.80
CA ARG A 44 3.82 6.59 14.06
C ARG A 44 3.42 6.49 12.59
N ALA A 45 3.31 7.64 11.93
CA ALA A 45 3.13 7.67 10.48
C ALA A 45 4.39 7.17 9.78
N ILE A 46 4.23 6.34 8.75
CA ILE A 46 5.32 5.92 7.88
C ILE A 46 5.65 7.07 6.93
N THR A 47 6.93 7.37 6.76
CA THR A 47 7.45 8.35 5.78
C THR A 47 8.50 7.70 4.88
N ASP A 48 9.07 8.46 3.96
CA ASP A 48 10.25 8.06 3.17
C ASP A 48 10.15 6.64 2.58
N THR A 49 9.02 6.37 1.93
CA THR A 49 8.60 5.03 1.50
C THR A 49 8.27 5.02 0.02
N VAL A 50 8.63 3.94 -0.67
CA VAL A 50 8.34 3.71 -2.09
C VAL A 50 7.82 2.28 -2.25
N LEU A 51 6.54 2.16 -2.58
CA LEU A 51 5.86 0.90 -2.85
C LEU A 51 5.57 0.79 -4.34
N ASP A 52 5.70 -0.40 -4.89
CA ASP A 52 5.29 -0.71 -6.26
C ASP A 52 4.02 -1.56 -6.21
N GLY A 53 3.01 -1.17 -6.99
CA GLY A 53 1.72 -1.84 -6.95
C GLY A 53 0.87 -1.59 -8.17
N ILE A 54 -0.28 -2.26 -8.16
CA ILE A 54 -1.24 -2.23 -9.25
C ILE A 54 -2.58 -1.76 -8.71
N PHE A 55 -3.17 -0.76 -9.34
CA PHE A 55 -4.55 -0.38 -9.08
C PHE A 55 -5.49 -1.35 -9.76
N THR A 56 -6.26 -2.08 -8.96
CA THR A 56 -7.31 -2.99 -9.41
C THR A 56 -8.68 -2.38 -9.13
N ARG A 57 -9.67 -2.76 -9.95
CA ARG A 57 -11.07 -2.37 -9.78
C ARG A 57 -11.90 -3.64 -9.67
N GLU A 58 -12.55 -3.81 -8.54
CA GLU A 58 -13.45 -4.95 -8.31
C GLU A 58 -14.87 -4.42 -8.16
N LYS A 59 -15.83 -5.11 -8.76
CA LYS A 59 -17.24 -4.83 -8.49
C LYS A 59 -17.59 -5.46 -7.14
N ASP A 60 -18.03 -4.63 -6.21
CA ASP A 60 -18.69 -5.09 -5.00
C ASP A 60 -19.99 -5.81 -5.42
N ALA A 61 -20.05 -7.11 -5.12
CA ALA A 61 -21.17 -7.97 -5.48
C ALA A 61 -22.46 -7.57 -4.76
N GLU A 62 -22.37 -6.89 -3.60
CA GLU A 62 -23.54 -6.53 -2.80
C GLU A 62 -24.13 -5.18 -3.19
N ASN A 63 -23.30 -4.21 -3.56
CA ASN A 63 -23.72 -2.81 -3.71
C ASN A 63 -23.58 -2.24 -5.13
N ASN A 64 -23.12 -3.03 -6.12
CA ASN A 64 -22.74 -2.54 -7.45
C ASN A 64 -21.69 -1.40 -7.42
N ALA A 65 -21.06 -1.15 -6.28
CA ALA A 65 -20.01 -0.17 -6.11
C ALA A 65 -18.70 -0.71 -6.72
N VAL A 66 -17.90 0.15 -7.31
CA VAL A 66 -16.55 -0.24 -7.76
C VAL A 66 -15.57 0.06 -6.64
N LYS A 67 -14.98 -0.99 -6.09
CA LYS A 67 -13.90 -0.90 -5.11
C LYS A 67 -12.58 -0.70 -5.85
N LEU A 68 -11.93 0.43 -5.61
CA LEU A 68 -10.56 0.69 -6.07
C LEU A 68 -9.58 0.22 -4.99
N SER A 69 -8.61 -0.61 -5.38
CA SER A 69 -7.58 -1.14 -4.47
C SER A 69 -6.20 -0.94 -5.07
N PHE A 70 -5.23 -0.51 -4.26
CA PHE A 70 -3.82 -0.55 -4.59
C PHE A 70 -3.24 -1.83 -4.02
N VAL A 71 -2.91 -2.78 -4.91
CA VAL A 71 -2.31 -4.06 -4.53
C VAL A 71 -0.79 -3.95 -4.59
N ILE A 72 -0.14 -3.96 -3.43
CA ILE A 72 1.31 -3.89 -3.31
C ILE A 72 1.92 -5.18 -3.86
N CYS A 73 2.83 -5.01 -4.82
CA CYS A 73 3.53 -6.09 -5.52
C CYS A 73 5.03 -6.13 -5.20
N ASP A 74 5.60 -5.01 -4.76
CA ASP A 74 6.99 -4.91 -4.33
C ASP A 74 7.20 -3.62 -3.50
N ALA A 75 8.38 -3.45 -2.92
CA ALA A 75 8.80 -2.21 -2.29
C ALA A 75 10.29 -1.96 -2.45
N VAL A 76 10.66 -0.69 -2.57
CA VAL A 76 12.05 -0.24 -2.77
C VAL A 76 12.64 0.33 -1.48
N ARG A 77 11.80 1.05 -0.72
CA ARG A 77 12.18 1.72 0.52
C ARG A 77 10.98 1.77 1.45
N CYS A 78 11.21 1.65 2.76
CA CYS A 78 10.18 1.84 3.77
C CYS A 78 10.75 2.54 5.00
N ASN A 79 10.12 3.64 5.42
CA ASN A 79 10.54 4.44 6.58
C ASN A 79 12.04 4.81 6.57
N GLY A 80 12.53 5.23 5.40
CA GLY A 80 13.93 5.58 5.18
C GLY A 80 14.88 4.39 5.01
N GLN A 81 14.45 3.16 5.32
CA GLN A 81 15.24 1.95 5.11
C GLN A 81 15.18 1.51 3.65
N ASP A 82 16.34 1.51 2.98
CA ASP A 82 16.52 0.89 1.67
C ASP A 82 16.44 -0.64 1.81
N ILE A 83 15.49 -1.25 1.11
CA ILE A 83 15.24 -2.69 1.15
C ILE A 83 15.66 -3.41 -0.14
N THR A 84 16.19 -2.70 -1.15
CA THR A 84 16.54 -3.25 -2.48
C THR A 84 17.56 -4.40 -2.48
N LYS A 85 18.28 -4.59 -1.37
CA LYS A 85 19.25 -5.69 -1.19
C LYS A 85 18.60 -7.02 -0.79
N MET A 86 17.33 -6.99 -0.39
CA MET A 86 16.57 -8.18 -0.07
C MET A 86 16.08 -8.86 -1.35
N ASN A 87 15.69 -10.13 -1.27
CA ASN A 87 15.04 -10.78 -2.40
C ASN A 87 13.54 -10.42 -2.45
N VAL A 88 12.88 -10.69 -3.58
CA VAL A 88 11.47 -10.35 -3.80
C VAL A 88 10.52 -10.91 -2.73
N PHE A 89 10.81 -12.10 -2.19
CA PHE A 89 10.00 -12.71 -1.15
C PHE A 89 10.14 -11.98 0.18
N GLN A 90 11.37 -11.57 0.49
CA GLN A 90 11.69 -10.75 1.65
C GLN A 90 11.09 -9.35 1.55
N HIS A 91 10.99 -8.75 0.36
CA HIS A 91 10.29 -7.47 0.20
C HIS A 91 8.83 -7.58 0.62
N ILE A 92 8.11 -8.59 0.13
CA ILE A 92 6.70 -8.80 0.46
C ILE A 92 6.52 -9.12 1.96
N ALA A 93 7.35 -10.00 2.51
CA ALA A 93 7.32 -10.30 3.94
C ALA A 93 7.58 -9.03 4.77
N PHE A 94 8.59 -8.24 4.40
CA PHE A 94 8.92 -6.98 5.07
C PHE A 94 7.74 -6.01 5.05
N VAL A 95 7.09 -5.80 3.91
CA VAL A 95 5.94 -4.89 3.81
C VAL A 95 4.74 -5.42 4.60
N LYS A 96 4.51 -6.73 4.60
CA LYS A 96 3.46 -7.33 5.44
C LYS A 96 3.66 -6.98 6.91
N GLU A 97 4.84 -7.26 7.44
CA GLU A 97 5.19 -7.05 8.86
C GLU A 97 5.24 -5.55 9.25
N ASN A 98 5.77 -4.70 8.37
CA ASN A 98 6.07 -3.30 8.73
C ASN A 98 5.01 -2.30 8.30
N VAL A 99 4.13 -2.67 7.36
CA VAL A 99 3.12 -1.77 6.79
C VAL A 99 1.71 -2.32 6.97
N MET A 100 1.46 -3.57 6.55
CA MET A 100 0.11 -4.12 6.54
C MET A 100 -0.39 -4.50 7.93
N GLU A 101 0.40 -5.26 8.70
CA GLU A 101 0.03 -5.71 10.04
C GLU A 101 -0.22 -4.55 11.01
N PRO A 102 0.67 -3.54 11.16
CA PRO A 102 0.43 -2.45 12.09
C PRO A 102 -0.81 -1.62 11.71
N ARG A 103 -1.05 -1.45 10.41
CA ARG A 103 -2.25 -0.79 9.90
C ARG A 103 -3.50 -1.60 10.25
N LEU A 104 -3.53 -2.90 9.99
CA LEU A 104 -4.68 -3.76 10.32
C LEU A 104 -4.96 -3.75 11.82
N GLU A 105 -3.92 -3.79 12.66
CA GLU A 105 -4.06 -3.68 14.11
C GLU A 105 -4.62 -2.32 14.55
N ALA A 106 -4.18 -1.21 13.93
CA ALA A 106 -4.74 0.12 14.18
C ALA A 106 -6.24 0.19 13.81
N LEU A 107 -6.64 -0.45 12.72
CA LEU A 107 -8.05 -0.54 12.31
C LEU A 107 -8.89 -1.38 13.26
N LYS A 108 -8.38 -2.54 13.70
CA LYS A 108 -9.06 -3.40 14.70
C LYS A 108 -9.27 -2.66 16.03
N LYS A 109 -8.26 -1.91 16.48
CA LYS A 109 -8.32 -1.09 17.69
C LYS A 109 -9.13 0.20 17.51
N GLN A 110 -9.65 0.46 16.30
CA GLN A 110 -10.40 1.67 15.93
C GLN A 110 -9.64 2.97 16.24
N THR A 111 -8.31 2.92 16.33
CA THR A 111 -7.50 4.13 16.50
C THR A 111 -7.44 4.92 15.20
N LYS A 112 -7.77 4.28 14.07
CA LYS A 112 -7.89 4.87 12.73
C LYS A 112 -9.11 4.35 11.99
N SER A 113 -9.55 5.11 10.99
CA SER A 113 -10.68 4.77 10.13
C SER A 113 -10.29 4.87 8.66
N ILE A 114 -10.72 3.90 7.86
CA ILE A 114 -10.54 3.90 6.40
C ILE A 114 -11.68 4.58 5.63
N LYS A 115 -12.71 5.09 6.32
CA LYS A 115 -13.95 5.58 5.68
C LYS A 115 -13.73 6.68 4.63
N ASN A 116 -12.67 7.47 4.78
CA ASN A 116 -12.39 8.60 3.89
C ASN A 116 -11.27 8.31 2.88
N GLU A 117 -10.66 7.13 2.95
CA GLU A 117 -9.54 6.78 2.07
C GLU A 117 -10.01 6.61 0.62
N ILE A 118 -9.27 7.17 -0.31
CA ILE A 118 -9.64 7.21 -1.74
C ILE A 118 -9.47 5.87 -2.46
N PHE A 119 -8.69 4.96 -1.89
CA PHE A 119 -8.55 3.58 -2.34
C PHE A 119 -8.25 2.65 -1.16
N ASN A 120 -8.53 1.37 -1.33
CA ASN A 120 -8.14 0.34 -0.37
C ASN A 120 -6.68 -0.06 -0.59
N LEU A 121 -6.06 -0.58 0.47
CA LEU A 121 -4.71 -1.12 0.41
C LEU A 121 -4.76 -2.64 0.55
N ASP A 122 -4.06 -3.33 -0.33
CA ASP A 122 -3.90 -4.79 -0.30
C ASP A 122 -2.45 -5.16 -0.67
N ILE A 123 -2.08 -6.43 -0.51
CA ILE A 123 -0.74 -6.93 -0.82
C ILE A 123 -0.81 -8.31 -1.46
N VAL A 124 0.07 -8.58 -2.42
CA VAL A 124 0.16 -9.91 -3.01
C VAL A 124 0.53 -10.97 -1.96
N GLU A 125 -0.05 -12.15 -2.12
CA GLU A 125 0.40 -13.34 -1.40
C GLU A 125 1.56 -13.99 -2.13
N CYS A 126 2.71 -14.10 -1.45
CA CYS A 126 3.74 -15.04 -1.85
C CYS A 126 3.26 -16.45 -1.50
N LEU A 127 2.92 -17.23 -2.50
CA LEU A 127 2.73 -18.67 -2.35
C LEU A 127 4.07 -19.33 -2.65
N ASP A 128 4.67 -19.95 -1.64
CA ASP A 128 5.79 -20.87 -1.89
C ASP A 128 5.26 -22.01 -2.75
N LEU A 129 5.68 -22.06 -4.01
CA LEU A 129 5.41 -23.19 -4.91
C LEU A 129 6.37 -24.31 -4.52
N PHE A 130 6.04 -25.03 -3.45
CA PHE A 130 6.63 -26.35 -3.17
C PHE A 130 5.90 -27.43 -3.98
#